data_AF-A0A0F8YHS7-F1
#
_entry.id   AF-A0A0F8YHS7-F1
#
_cell.length_a   1.000
_cell.length_b   1.000
_cell.length_c   1.000
_cell.angle_alpha   90.00
_cell.angle_beta   90.00
_cell.angle_gamma   90.00
#
_symmetry.space_group_name_H-M   'P 1'
#
loop_
_entity.id
_entity.type
_entity.pdbx_description
1 polymer ?
#
loop_
_entity_poly.entity_id
_entity_poly.type
_entity_poly.pdbx_seq_one_letter_code
_entity_poly.pdbx_strand_id
1 'polypeptide(L)'
;MSNITKLDFVGDWRIIIQSRSASWDQRAVVENTASGRLTLTGIVGFTLDVYGDGQNPWELRIQHDDGQHGWQDSWLKPGVKEINGSNITQVIESEDITTNSSDLDYDDLVIRMEKLGMIDQPTRPFAVLPSAMLVMPDGIFEATLGRYFMAVRVRNIWTEISVISHK
;
A
#
# COMPACT_ATOMS: atom_id res chain seq x y z
N MET A 1 7.39 -21.03 12.63
CA MET A 1 7.02 -20.48 11.30
C MET A 1 8.27 -19.79 10.74
N SER A 2 8.35 -19.42 9.47
CA SER A 2 9.49 -18.62 8.99
C SER A 2 9.30 -17.16 9.40
N ASN A 3 10.32 -16.55 9.98
CA ASN A 3 10.24 -15.18 10.47
C ASN A 3 10.29 -14.22 9.29
N ILE A 4 9.29 -13.35 9.18
CA ILE A 4 9.16 -12.37 8.09
C ILE A 4 9.65 -11.04 8.65
N THR A 5 10.58 -10.35 8.00
CA THR A 5 11.05 -9.00 8.41
C THR A 5 10.67 -7.90 7.41
N LYS A 6 10.13 -8.30 6.26
CA LYS A 6 9.79 -7.43 5.13
C LYS A 6 8.49 -7.89 4.47
N LEU A 7 7.67 -6.92 4.05
CA LEU A 7 6.46 -7.15 3.24
C LEU A 7 6.48 -6.27 1.99
N ASP A 8 6.10 -6.81 0.84
CA ASP A 8 5.99 -6.07 -0.42
C ASP A 8 4.55 -5.59 -0.67
N PHE A 9 4.41 -4.36 -1.15
CA PHE A 9 3.13 -3.70 -1.47
C PHE A 9 3.21 -2.99 -2.83
N VAL A 10 2.05 -2.84 -3.49
CA VAL A 10 1.97 -2.20 -4.83
C VAL A 10 0.88 -1.12 -4.82
N GLY A 11 1.12 -0.04 -5.57
CA GLY A 11 0.26 1.13 -5.64
C GLY A 11 0.22 1.91 -4.32
N ASP A 12 -0.75 2.83 -4.20
CA ASP A 12 -0.77 3.77 -3.08
C ASP A 12 -1.44 3.19 -1.82
N TRP A 13 -0.85 3.43 -0.65
CA TRP A 13 -1.39 3.02 0.65
C TRP A 13 -1.16 4.09 1.72
N ARG A 14 -1.99 4.08 2.76
CA ARG A 14 -1.78 4.81 4.01
C ARG A 14 -1.34 3.83 5.09
N ILE A 15 -0.28 4.18 5.80
CA ILE A 15 0.15 3.54 7.04
C ILE A 15 -0.41 4.36 8.20
N ILE A 16 -0.97 3.70 9.21
CA ILE A 16 -1.46 4.31 10.45
C ILE A 16 -0.89 3.52 11.62
N ILE A 17 -0.22 4.17 12.57
CA ILE A 17 0.21 3.51 13.82
C ILE A 17 -1.04 3.34 14.72
N GLN A 18 -1.47 2.10 14.96
CA GLN A 18 -2.66 1.80 15.77
C GLN A 18 -2.34 1.68 17.27
N SER A 19 -1.29 0.94 17.61
CA SER A 19 -0.81 0.77 18.98
C SER A 19 0.70 0.55 19.00
N ARG A 20 1.30 0.76 20.17
CA ARG A 20 2.70 0.47 20.49
C ARG A 20 2.74 -0.02 21.93
N SER A 21 3.43 -1.12 22.18
CA SER A 21 3.69 -1.68 23.51
C SER A 21 5.19 -1.79 23.84
N ALA A 22 6.05 -1.53 22.85
CA ALA A 22 7.50 -1.68 22.98
C ALA A 22 8.15 -0.71 23.99
N SER A 23 9.14 -1.23 24.73
CA SER A 23 10.06 -0.42 25.55
C SER A 23 11.07 0.37 24.70
N TRP A 24 11.43 -0.14 23.52
CA TRP A 24 12.36 0.50 22.59
C TRP A 24 11.65 1.41 21.59
N ASP A 25 12.41 2.30 20.94
CA ASP A 25 11.84 3.20 19.94
C ASP A 25 11.55 2.46 18.64
N GLN A 26 10.34 2.65 18.11
CA GLN A 26 9.79 1.93 16.98
C GLN A 26 9.56 2.85 15.78
N ARG A 27 9.68 2.32 14.57
CA ARG A 27 9.34 3.04 13.33
C ARG A 27 8.91 2.09 12.21
N ALA A 28 8.05 2.56 11.32
CA ALA A 28 7.86 1.95 10.01
C ALA A 28 8.80 2.62 8.99
N VAL A 29 9.45 1.81 8.16
CA VAL A 29 10.29 2.24 7.03
C VAL A 29 9.67 1.71 5.75
N VAL A 30 9.61 2.57 4.72
CA VAL A 30 9.26 2.12 3.37
C VAL A 30 10.31 2.53 2.35
N GLU A 31 10.59 1.64 1.41
CA GLU A 31 11.62 1.79 0.37
C GLU A 31 11.06 1.49 -1.01
N ASN A 32 11.74 1.93 -2.07
CA ASN A 32 11.31 1.76 -3.47
C ASN A 32 9.93 2.41 -3.80
N THR A 33 9.53 3.43 -3.04
CA THR A 33 8.32 4.23 -3.31
C THR A 33 8.59 5.26 -4.42
N ALA A 34 7.54 5.88 -4.98
CA ALA A 34 7.69 6.98 -5.95
C ALA A 34 8.43 8.21 -5.38
N SER A 35 8.52 8.33 -4.05
CA SER A 35 9.28 9.37 -3.34
C SER A 35 10.62 8.86 -2.75
N GLY A 36 11.06 7.65 -3.11
CA GLY A 36 12.25 7.01 -2.56
C GLY A 36 11.98 6.33 -1.21
N ARG A 37 12.89 6.51 -0.24
CA ARG A 37 12.76 5.99 1.13
C ARG A 37 12.00 6.97 2.01
N LEU A 38 10.97 6.50 2.71
CA LEU A 38 10.22 7.26 3.70
C LEU A 38 10.30 6.55 5.06
N THR A 39 9.98 7.28 6.14
CA THR A 39 10.02 6.74 7.51
C THR A 39 8.93 7.40 8.34
N LEU A 40 8.20 6.59 9.09
CA LEU A 40 7.13 6.99 9.99
C LEU A 40 7.50 6.56 11.42
N THR A 41 7.66 7.52 12.33
CA THR A 41 7.88 7.22 13.75
C THR A 41 6.69 6.45 14.31
N GLY A 42 6.94 5.42 15.14
CA GLY A 42 5.93 4.58 15.79
C GLY A 42 5.16 5.27 16.93
N ILE A 43 4.75 6.53 16.74
CA ILE A 43 3.87 7.24 17.66
C ILE A 43 2.43 6.93 17.27
N VAL A 44 1.63 6.45 18.22
CA VAL A 44 0.23 6.07 17.99
C VAL A 44 -0.57 7.25 17.39
N GLY A 45 -1.36 6.96 16.36
CA GLY A 45 -2.14 7.93 15.61
C GLY A 45 -1.37 8.68 14.51
N PHE A 46 -0.05 8.50 14.38
CA PHE A 46 0.70 9.06 13.25
C PHE A 46 0.39 8.28 11.96
N THR A 47 0.43 8.99 10.83
CA THR A 47 0.08 8.45 9.51
C THR A 47 1.11 8.81 8.45
N LEU A 48 1.32 7.92 7.48
CA LEU A 48 2.13 8.18 6.28
C LEU A 48 1.37 7.71 5.04
N ASP A 49 1.18 8.61 4.08
CA ASP A 49 0.72 8.25 2.73
C ASP A 49 1.95 7.84 1.89
N VAL A 50 1.89 6.64 1.35
CA VAL A 50 2.93 6.00 0.54
C VAL A 50 2.40 5.91 -0.89
N TYR A 51 3.01 6.65 -1.80
CA TYR A 51 2.69 6.62 -3.22
C TYR A 51 3.59 5.63 -3.95
N GLY A 52 2.99 4.66 -4.64
CA GLY A 52 3.71 3.61 -5.36
C GLY A 52 4.15 4.07 -6.76
N ASP A 53 5.23 3.51 -7.27
CA ASP A 53 5.66 3.74 -8.66
C ASP A 53 4.89 2.83 -9.63
N GLY A 54 3.61 3.14 -9.82
CA GLY A 54 2.69 2.40 -10.68
C GLY A 54 2.47 0.96 -10.22
N GLN A 55 3.19 0.01 -10.82
CA GLN A 55 3.11 -1.43 -10.50
C GLN A 55 4.40 -1.99 -9.88
N ASN A 56 5.46 -1.17 -9.76
CA ASN A 56 6.67 -1.58 -9.07
C ASN A 56 6.36 -1.75 -7.57
N PRO A 57 6.70 -2.90 -6.95
CA PRO A 57 6.48 -3.10 -5.54
C PRO A 57 7.43 -2.24 -4.71
N TRP A 58 6.88 -1.62 -3.67
CA TRP A 58 7.63 -0.94 -2.63
C TRP A 58 7.66 -1.82 -1.36
N GLU A 59 8.72 -1.65 -0.57
CA GLU A 59 9.02 -2.50 0.57
C GLU A 59 8.54 -1.86 1.87
N LEU A 60 8.00 -2.64 2.79
CA LEU A 60 7.70 -2.26 4.17
C LEU A 60 8.57 -3.06 5.14
N ARG A 61 9.15 -2.36 6.12
CA ARG A 61 9.75 -2.94 7.33
C ARG A 61 9.27 -2.20 8.56
N ILE A 62 9.13 -2.89 9.68
CA ILE A 62 9.07 -2.26 11.00
C ILE A 62 10.43 -2.45 11.64
N GLN A 63 10.92 -1.41 12.31
CA GLN A 63 12.24 -1.39 12.92
C GLN A 63 12.20 -0.85 14.34
N HIS A 64 13.03 -1.41 15.20
CA HIS A 64 13.27 -0.96 16.57
C HIS A 64 14.70 -0.45 16.74
N ASP A 65 14.95 0.39 17.75
CA ASP A 65 16.30 0.81 18.17
C ASP A 65 16.46 0.57 19.69
N ASP A 66 17.32 -0.39 20.05
CA ASP A 66 17.63 -0.75 21.43
C ASP A 66 18.63 0.20 22.12
N GLY A 67 19.11 1.22 21.38
CA GLY A 67 20.10 2.19 21.84
C GLY A 67 21.55 1.68 21.89
N GLN A 68 21.81 0.42 21.48
CA GLN A 68 23.14 -0.19 21.47
C GLN A 68 23.60 -0.56 20.06
N HIS A 69 22.70 -1.12 19.25
CA HIS A 69 22.98 -1.64 17.92
C HIS A 69 22.39 -0.76 16.80
N GLY A 70 21.60 0.26 17.17
CA GLY A 70 20.85 1.09 16.24
C GLY A 70 19.64 0.36 15.68
N TRP A 71 19.10 0.88 14.57
CA TRP A 71 17.87 0.37 13.97
C TRP A 71 18.01 -1.04 13.37
N GLN A 72 17.25 -1.99 13.90
CA GLN A 72 17.16 -3.38 13.44
C GLN A 72 15.76 -3.68 12.86
N ASP A 73 15.65 -4.67 11.99
CA ASP A 73 14.36 -5.12 11.45
C ASP A 73 13.63 -6.03 12.46
N SER A 74 12.40 -5.69 12.81
CA SER A 74 11.50 -6.46 13.66
C SER A 74 10.86 -7.63 12.89
N TRP A 75 10.46 -8.69 13.59
CA TRP A 75 9.62 -9.74 12.97
C TRP A 75 8.20 -9.21 12.74
N LEU A 76 7.57 -9.66 11.66
CA LEU A 76 6.28 -9.18 11.17
C LEU A 76 5.28 -10.34 11.09
N LYS A 77 4.07 -10.07 11.55
CA LYS A 77 2.92 -10.97 11.47
C LYS A 77 1.79 -10.24 10.72
N PRO A 78 1.70 -10.42 9.38
CA PRO A 78 0.64 -9.81 8.60
C PRO A 78 -0.70 -10.47 8.91
N GLY A 79 -1.66 -9.69 9.38
CA GLY A 79 -3.05 -10.11 9.58
C GLY A 79 -3.79 -10.36 8.27
N VAL A 80 -5.05 -10.81 8.37
CA VAL A 80 -5.91 -11.03 7.21
C VAL A 80 -6.20 -9.70 6.50
N LYS A 81 -6.25 -9.72 5.16
CA LYS A 81 -6.71 -8.58 4.36
C LYS A 81 -8.24 -8.51 4.40
N GLU A 82 -8.76 -7.44 4.98
CA GLU A 82 -10.17 -7.12 4.97
C GLU A 82 -10.52 -6.33 3.70
N ILE A 83 -11.60 -6.72 3.03
CA ILE A 83 -12.10 -6.04 1.83
C ILE A 83 -13.57 -5.71 2.08
N ASN A 84 -13.87 -4.43 2.25
CA ASN A 84 -15.24 -3.93 2.45
C ASN A 84 -15.57 -2.91 1.36
N GLY A 85 -16.19 -3.39 0.28
CA GLY A 85 -16.51 -2.60 -0.90
C GLY A 85 -15.25 -2.02 -1.54
N SER A 86 -15.08 -0.70 -1.45
CA SER A 86 -13.91 0.03 -1.96
C SER A 86 -12.68 -0.04 -1.07
N ASN A 87 -12.85 -0.41 0.20
CA ASN A 87 -11.83 -0.25 1.22
C ASN A 87 -11.11 -1.57 1.43
N ILE A 88 -9.80 -1.60 1.14
CA ILE A 88 -8.92 -2.72 1.49
C ILE A 88 -8.08 -2.29 2.69
N THR A 89 -8.14 -3.05 3.77
CA THR A 89 -7.31 -2.81 4.96
C THR A 89 -6.61 -4.07 5.44
N GLN A 90 -5.43 -3.91 6.05
CA GLN A 90 -4.68 -5.00 6.66
C GLN A 90 -4.02 -4.50 7.93
N VAL A 91 -4.12 -5.26 9.02
CA VAL A 91 -3.32 -5.02 10.22
C VAL A 91 -2.01 -5.79 10.10
N ILE A 92 -0.90 -5.18 10.53
CA ILE A 92 0.41 -5.83 10.62
C ILE A 92 0.90 -5.64 12.05
N GLU A 93 1.17 -6.76 12.69
CA GLU A 93 1.69 -6.87 14.05
C GLU A 93 3.21 -7.08 13.98
N SER A 94 3.98 -6.62 14.96
CA SER A 94 5.45 -6.75 14.95
C SER A 94 6.03 -7.09 16.31
N GLU A 95 7.18 -7.74 16.28
CA GLU A 95 7.94 -8.21 17.44
C GLU A 95 9.40 -7.76 17.32
N ASP A 96 9.92 -7.04 18.32
CA ASP A 96 11.26 -6.45 18.29
C ASP A 96 12.36 -7.41 18.78
N ILE A 97 12.12 -8.22 19.82
CA ILE A 97 13.09 -9.18 20.31
C ILE A 97 13.05 -10.48 19.50
N THR A 98 14.09 -10.71 18.71
CA THR A 98 14.21 -11.89 17.83
C THR A 98 14.83 -13.13 18.53
N THR A 99 14.76 -13.19 19.87
CA THR A 99 15.44 -14.22 20.70
C THR A 99 14.47 -15.03 21.55
N ASN A 100 14.93 -16.15 22.11
CA ASN A 100 14.11 -17.05 22.95
C ASN A 100 13.58 -16.43 24.27
N SER A 101 13.94 -15.19 24.59
CA SER A 101 13.41 -14.45 25.75
C SER A 101 12.37 -13.38 25.38
N SER A 102 11.97 -13.30 24.11
CA SER A 102 10.76 -12.58 23.69
C SER A 102 9.50 -13.29 24.24
N ASP A 103 8.48 -12.49 24.54
CA ASP A 103 7.12 -12.91 24.87
C ASP A 103 6.31 -13.35 23.64
N LEU A 104 6.71 -12.94 22.43
CA LEU A 104 6.18 -13.37 21.13
C LEU A 104 4.69 -13.05 20.95
N ASP A 105 4.23 -11.92 21.51
CA ASP A 105 2.84 -11.45 21.36
C ASP A 105 2.62 -10.58 20.11
N TYR A 106 3.69 -10.00 19.57
CA TYR A 106 3.72 -9.11 18.39
C TYR A 106 2.97 -7.77 18.59
N ASP A 107 2.86 -7.25 19.81
CA ASP A 107 2.15 -5.98 20.09
C ASP A 107 3.06 -4.72 20.18
N ASP A 108 4.38 -4.89 20.00
CA ASP A 108 5.40 -3.83 20.03
C ASP A 108 5.06 -2.61 19.18
N LEU A 109 4.68 -2.85 17.91
CA LEU A 109 4.14 -1.85 17.00
C LEU A 109 3.10 -2.48 16.07
N VAL A 110 1.84 -2.10 16.24
CA VAL A 110 0.75 -2.53 15.37
C VAL A 110 0.39 -1.41 14.42
N ILE A 111 0.40 -1.69 13.12
CA ILE A 111 0.07 -0.73 12.07
C ILE A 111 -1.13 -1.19 11.24
N ARG A 112 -1.97 -0.24 10.84
CA ARG A 112 -3.01 -0.44 9.82
C ARG A 112 -2.51 0.06 8.48
N MET A 113 -2.63 -0.79 7.48
CA MET A 113 -2.52 -0.46 6.08
C MET A 113 -3.92 -0.18 5.53
N GLU A 114 -4.10 0.93 4.82
CA GLU A 114 -5.33 1.25 4.08
C GLU A 114 -4.98 1.52 2.61
N LYS A 115 -5.62 0.84 1.66
CA LYS A 115 -5.35 1.09 0.23
C LYS A 115 -5.91 2.45 -0.18
N LEU A 116 -5.04 3.33 -0.69
CA LEU A 116 -5.45 4.61 -1.27
C LEU A 116 -5.79 4.40 -2.74
N GLY A 117 -7.02 4.74 -3.13
CA GLY A 117 -7.50 4.63 -4.51
C GLY A 117 -7.69 3.20 -5.03
N MET A 118 -8.73 3.01 -5.84
CA MET A 118 -9.01 1.76 -6.59
C MET A 118 -8.79 1.90 -8.09
N ILE A 119 -8.71 3.14 -8.57
CA ILE A 119 -8.80 3.52 -9.98
C ILE A 119 -7.68 4.53 -10.23
N ASP A 120 -6.86 4.24 -11.23
CA ASP A 120 -5.95 5.21 -11.85
C ASP A 120 -6.54 5.68 -13.19
N GLN A 121 -6.23 6.91 -13.57
CA GLN A 121 -6.55 7.46 -14.88
C GLN A 121 -5.25 7.85 -15.60
N PRO A 122 -4.48 6.88 -16.14
CA PRO A 122 -3.11 7.07 -16.61
C PRO A 122 -2.98 8.02 -17.82
N THR A 123 -4.10 8.41 -18.43
CA THR A 123 -4.16 9.45 -19.46
C THR A 123 -5.27 10.45 -19.11
N ARG A 124 -4.97 11.74 -19.22
CA ARG A 124 -5.97 12.81 -19.09
C ARG A 124 -7.16 12.57 -20.04
N PRO A 125 -8.38 13.04 -19.73
CA PRO A 125 -9.51 12.87 -20.61
C PRO A 125 -9.22 13.51 -21.97
N PHE A 126 -9.56 12.84 -23.07
CA PHE A 126 -9.32 13.33 -24.41
C PHE A 126 -10.62 13.37 -25.23
N ALA A 127 -10.73 14.39 -26.09
CA ALA A 127 -11.87 14.52 -26.98
C ALA A 127 -11.70 13.59 -28.18
N VAL A 128 -12.70 12.76 -28.45
CA VAL A 128 -12.74 11.93 -29.66
C VAL A 128 -13.68 12.57 -30.68
N LEU A 129 -13.18 12.70 -31.92
CA LEU A 129 -13.97 13.18 -33.05
C LEU A 129 -14.94 12.07 -33.53
N PRO A 130 -16.24 12.35 -33.73
CA PRO A 130 -17.21 11.34 -34.17
C PRO A 130 -16.85 10.65 -35.49
N SER A 131 -16.14 11.32 -36.41
CA SER A 131 -15.66 10.72 -37.66
C SER A 131 -14.61 9.61 -37.47
N ALA A 132 -14.11 9.42 -36.24
CA ALA A 132 -13.24 8.32 -35.84
C ALA A 132 -13.95 7.28 -34.94
N MET A 133 -15.26 7.43 -34.69
CA MET A 133 -16.08 6.50 -33.91
C MET A 133 -17.11 5.82 -34.81
N LEU A 134 -17.08 4.49 -34.89
CA LEU A 134 -17.91 3.69 -35.79
C LEU A 134 -18.31 2.35 -35.18
N VAL A 135 -19.15 1.64 -35.95
CA VAL A 135 -19.69 0.26 -35.88
C VAL A 135 -21.23 0.28 -35.86
N MET A 136 -21.93 -0.58 -35.13
CA MET A 136 -23.20 -1.20 -35.55
C MET A 136 -24.31 -1.18 -34.48
N PRO A 137 -25.53 -1.70 -34.72
CA PRO A 137 -26.69 -1.65 -33.80
C PRO A 137 -26.55 -2.26 -32.38
N ASP A 138 -25.33 -2.56 -31.92
CA ASP A 138 -25.01 -3.41 -30.78
C ASP A 138 -24.55 -2.62 -29.54
N GLY A 139 -24.93 -1.34 -29.45
CA GLY A 139 -24.60 -0.44 -28.32
C GLY A 139 -23.81 0.82 -28.71
N ILE A 140 -24.19 1.50 -29.80
CA ILE A 140 -23.30 2.42 -30.52
C ILE A 140 -24.00 3.74 -30.89
N PHE A 141 -23.21 4.81 -30.93
CA PHE A 141 -23.63 6.21 -30.96
C PHE A 141 -23.37 6.85 -32.33
N GLU A 142 -24.34 7.64 -32.81
CA GLU A 142 -24.20 8.55 -33.95
C GLU A 142 -24.45 10.00 -33.48
N ALA A 143 -23.84 10.99 -34.13
CA ALA A 143 -24.02 12.40 -33.78
C ALA A 143 -24.00 13.33 -35.00
N THR A 144 -25.16 13.94 -35.30
CA THR A 144 -25.31 15.00 -36.30
C THR A 144 -25.39 16.35 -35.60
N LEU A 145 -24.69 17.37 -36.13
CA LEU A 145 -24.43 18.68 -35.50
C LEU A 145 -23.52 18.64 -34.24
N GLY A 146 -22.31 18.08 -34.42
CA GLY A 146 -21.10 18.54 -33.73
C GLY A 146 -21.02 18.30 -32.22
N ARG A 147 -21.09 17.05 -31.78
CA ARG A 147 -20.82 16.67 -30.37
C ARG A 147 -19.46 15.99 -30.25
N TYR A 148 -18.66 16.38 -29.27
CA TYR A 148 -17.42 15.68 -28.89
C TYR A 148 -17.71 14.77 -27.71
N PHE A 149 -17.24 13.52 -27.76
CA PHE A 149 -17.28 12.61 -26.62
C PHE A 149 -15.97 12.73 -25.83
N MET A 150 -16.09 12.89 -24.50
CA MET A 150 -14.93 12.81 -23.60
C MET A 150 -14.62 11.34 -23.34
N ALA A 151 -13.53 10.84 -23.91
CA ALA A 151 -13.01 9.52 -23.57
C ALA A 151 -12.15 9.62 -22.32
N VAL A 152 -12.35 8.68 -21.39
CA VAL A 152 -11.50 8.47 -20.21
C VAL A 152 -10.93 7.05 -20.26
N ARG A 153 -9.63 6.92 -20.04
CA ARG A 153 -9.00 5.61 -19.85
C ARG A 153 -8.90 5.33 -18.36
N VAL A 154 -9.76 4.45 -17.88
CA VAL A 154 -9.81 4.00 -16.50
C VAL A 154 -8.95 2.74 -16.38
N ARG A 155 -7.85 2.78 -15.61
CA ARG A 155 -7.12 1.57 -15.22
C ARG A 155 -7.63 1.12 -13.86
N ASN A 156 -8.12 -0.12 -13.83
CA ASN A 156 -8.33 -0.80 -12.56
C ASN A 156 -6.95 -1.18 -11.98
N ILE A 157 -6.62 -0.65 -10.79
CA ILE A 157 -5.35 -0.91 -10.07
C ILE A 157 -5.56 -1.85 -8.85
N TRP A 158 -6.72 -2.50 -8.79
CA TRP A 158 -7.19 -3.30 -7.65
C TRP A 158 -6.57 -4.71 -7.56
N THR A 159 -5.83 -5.16 -8.58
CA THR A 159 -5.48 -6.59 -8.76
C THR A 159 -3.99 -6.94 -8.68
N GLU A 160 -3.05 -6.00 -8.74
CA GLU A 160 -1.64 -6.32 -8.47
C GLU A 160 -1.38 -6.21 -6.98
N ILE A 161 -1.79 -7.23 -6.23
CA ILE A 161 -1.56 -7.37 -4.78
C ILE A 161 -0.63 -8.56 -4.53
N SER A 162 0.64 -8.36 -4.83
CA SER A 162 1.71 -9.34 -4.62
C SER A 162 2.40 -9.09 -3.27
N VAL A 163 1.90 -9.68 -2.19
CA VAL A 163 2.70 -9.79 -0.95
C VAL A 163 3.68 -10.94 -1.15
N ILE A 164 4.88 -10.60 -1.65
CA ILE A 164 5.97 -11.58 -1.77
C ILE A 164 6.69 -11.61 -0.43
N SER A 165 6.31 -12.54 0.44
CA SER A 165 7.08 -12.81 1.65
C SER A 165 8.42 -13.45 1.26
N HIS A 166 9.45 -12.62 1.24
CA HIS A 166 10.82 -13.09 1.08
C HIS A 166 11.26 -13.80 2.38
N LYS A 167 11.90 -14.96 2.22
CA LYS A 167 12.40 -15.82 3.30
C LYS A 167 13.88 -15.58 3.57
#